data_AF-A0A7Z9KVR0-F1
#
_entry.id   AF-A0A7Z9KVR0-F1
#
_cell.length_a   1.000
_cell.length_b   1.000
_cell.length_c   1.000
_cell.angle_alpha   90.00
_cell.angle_beta   90.00
_cell.angle_gamma   90.00
#
_symmetry.space_group_name_H-M   'P 1'
#
loop_
_entity.id
_entity.type
_entity.pdbx_description
1 polymer ?
#
loop_
_entity_poly.entity_id
_entity_poly.type
_entity_poly.pdbx_seq_one_letter_code
_entity_poly.pdbx_strand_id
1 'polypeptide(L)'
;MANVNAYGSLIGSAGATVPLLNTAQTEASEEEIKTDAALVGSAQTAGTFYVQQYGATPIVQAGIVTENDFSYCFVRSAGKIKLALPMGSGISGGSQGLPSRLPYPKALASGDQVICMANATSDREAAVSVACTNGEYHCFSVTASSSGEQEFVSVLDGQGIGVTLQGRRVAWWMASSGNNDAELTSPVYLLDGSGVPMASVGFTGSGSGSAMVFQPCVNGSIALNSRLVFRTDA
;
A
#
# COMPACT_ATOMS: atom_id res chain seq x y z
N MET A 1 -6.77 20.28 7.17
CA MET A 1 -6.48 18.83 7.12
C MET A 1 -7.02 18.27 8.42
N ALA A 2 -7.87 17.24 8.34
CA ALA A 2 -8.43 16.61 9.52
C ALA A 2 -7.48 15.52 10.02
N ASN A 3 -7.75 15.06 11.25
CA ASN A 3 -7.12 13.87 11.79
C ASN A 3 -8.12 12.72 11.68
N VAL A 4 -7.64 11.57 11.25
CA VAL A 4 -8.45 10.36 11.11
C VAL A 4 -7.85 9.21 11.90
N ASN A 5 -8.69 8.22 12.21
CA ASN A 5 -8.21 7.00 12.84
C ASN A 5 -7.61 6.07 11.77
N ALA A 6 -6.43 5.53 12.04
CA ALA A 6 -5.81 4.45 11.28
C ALA A 6 -5.51 3.29 12.23
N TYR A 7 -6.00 2.10 11.92
CA TYR A 7 -5.88 0.94 12.80
C TYR A 7 -5.71 -0.35 12.01
N GLY A 8 -5.24 -1.40 12.66
CA GLY A 8 -5.10 -2.68 12.00
C GLY A 8 -4.19 -3.65 12.73
N SER A 9 -3.66 -4.62 11.99
CA SER A 9 -2.72 -5.58 12.57
C SER A 9 -1.74 -6.15 11.57
N LEU A 10 -0.59 -6.57 12.10
CA LEU A 10 0.34 -7.49 11.43
C LEU A 10 0.28 -8.84 12.13
N ILE A 11 0.27 -9.93 11.37
CA ILE A 11 0.20 -11.29 11.91
C ILE A 11 1.39 -12.10 11.40
N GLY A 12 2.15 -12.63 12.35
CA GLY A 12 3.27 -13.53 12.14
C GLY A 12 2.87 -14.95 11.81
N SER A 13 3.80 -15.69 11.23
CA SER A 13 3.63 -17.12 10.90
C SER A 13 3.26 -18.01 12.09
N ALA A 14 3.68 -17.65 13.31
CA ALA A 14 3.34 -18.35 14.54
C ALA A 14 2.03 -17.86 15.21
N GLY A 15 1.25 -17.01 14.52
CA GLY A 15 0.04 -16.39 15.08
C GLY A 15 0.31 -15.17 15.97
N ALA A 16 1.57 -14.73 16.09
CA ALA A 16 1.94 -13.51 16.81
C ALA A 16 1.30 -12.28 16.15
N THR A 17 0.53 -11.49 16.91
CA THR A 17 -0.21 -10.34 16.39
C THR A 17 0.34 -9.03 16.94
N VAL A 18 0.61 -8.08 16.05
CA VAL A 18 0.94 -6.70 16.39
C VAL A 18 -0.31 -5.85 16.17
N PRO A 19 -0.98 -5.38 17.24
CA PRO A 19 -2.08 -4.43 17.10
C PRO A 19 -1.52 -3.05 16.81
N LEU A 20 -2.08 -2.36 15.82
CA LEU A 20 -1.62 -1.04 15.36
C LEU A 20 -2.74 -0.01 15.46
N LEU A 21 -2.40 1.19 15.93
CA LEU A 21 -3.33 2.31 16.07
C LEU A 21 -2.61 3.66 15.96
N ASN A 22 -3.20 4.57 15.19
CA ASN A 22 -2.96 6.00 15.21
C ASN A 22 -4.34 6.69 15.21
N THR A 23 -4.71 7.35 16.30
CA THR A 23 -6.01 8.07 16.40
C THR A 23 -5.93 9.51 15.88
N ALA A 24 -4.76 9.92 15.40
CA ALA A 24 -4.50 11.28 14.96
C ALA A 24 -3.69 11.31 13.67
N GLN A 25 -3.98 10.39 12.74
CA GLN A 25 -3.34 10.35 11.43
C GLN A 25 -3.71 11.61 10.65
N THR A 26 -2.72 12.43 10.31
CA THR A 26 -2.96 13.60 9.46
C THR A 26 -3.21 13.16 8.02
N GLU A 27 -4.34 13.57 7.44
CA GLU A 27 -4.63 13.34 6.03
C GLU A 27 -3.61 14.00 5.10
N ALA A 28 -3.44 13.42 3.90
CA ALA A 28 -2.50 13.87 2.86
C ALA A 28 -1.04 13.96 3.36
N SER A 29 -0.67 13.12 4.33
CA SER A 29 0.70 12.99 4.80
C SER A 29 1.05 11.55 5.22
N GLU A 30 2.31 11.19 4.98
CA GLU A 30 2.86 9.93 5.46
C GLU A 30 3.14 10.03 6.97
N GLU A 31 2.55 9.13 7.76
CA GLU A 31 2.88 8.99 9.17
C GLU A 31 3.06 7.53 9.59
N GLU A 32 3.72 7.32 10.71
CA GLU A 32 3.90 6.00 11.30
C GLU A 32 2.69 5.60 12.14
N ILE A 33 2.11 4.43 11.86
CA ILE A 33 1.19 3.76 12.78
C ILE A 33 1.99 2.93 13.77
N LYS A 34 1.86 3.25 15.06
CA LYS A 34 2.54 2.56 16.16
C LYS A 34 1.65 1.48 16.76
N THR A 35 2.21 0.70 17.68
CA THR A 35 1.43 -0.28 18.44
C THR A 35 0.38 0.40 19.30
N ASP A 36 -0.79 -0.23 19.43
CA ASP A 36 -1.86 0.25 20.27
C ASP A 36 -1.46 0.19 21.76
N ALA A 37 -1.15 1.35 22.34
CA ALA A 37 -0.72 1.47 23.73
C ALA A 37 -1.77 0.95 24.73
N ALA A 38 -3.06 0.96 24.38
CA ALA A 38 -4.10 0.43 25.25
C ALA A 38 -4.04 -1.10 25.36
N LEU A 39 -3.56 -1.78 24.31
CA LEU A 39 -3.42 -3.23 24.27
C LEU A 39 -2.04 -3.72 24.70
N VAL A 40 -0.98 -2.97 24.39
CA VAL A 40 0.41 -3.38 24.64
C VAL A 40 1.12 -2.59 25.74
N GLY A 41 0.42 -1.68 26.42
CA GLY A 41 0.91 -0.88 27.54
C GLY A 41 1.75 0.35 27.16
N SER A 42 2.38 0.36 25.97
CA SER A 42 3.06 1.53 25.43
C SER A 42 3.15 1.50 23.90
N ALA A 43 3.04 2.66 23.26
CA ALA A 43 3.19 2.77 21.81
C ALA A 43 4.66 2.64 21.41
N GLN A 44 4.95 1.67 20.55
CA GLN A 44 6.27 1.40 20.00
C GLN A 44 6.17 1.24 18.48
N THR A 45 7.29 1.41 17.81
CA THR A 45 7.43 1.04 16.40
C THR A 45 7.18 -0.47 16.22
N ALA A 46 6.40 -0.84 15.21
CA ALA A 46 5.92 -2.21 15.00
C ALA A 46 7.03 -3.27 15.02
N GLY A 47 8.15 -3.01 14.32
CA GLY A 47 9.30 -3.91 14.28
C GLY A 47 9.99 -4.10 15.63
N THR A 48 10.10 -3.02 16.43
CA THR A 48 10.71 -3.10 17.76
C THR A 48 9.86 -3.95 18.70
N PHE A 49 8.55 -3.69 18.76
CA PHE A 49 7.63 -4.52 19.54
C PHE A 49 7.70 -5.98 19.10
N TYR A 50 7.62 -6.23 17.79
CA TYR A 50 7.54 -7.58 17.25
C TYR A 50 8.80 -8.42 17.55
N VAL A 51 9.99 -7.82 17.39
CA VAL A 51 11.25 -8.51 17.69
C VAL A 51 11.38 -8.79 19.19
N GLN A 52 11.00 -7.83 20.05
CA GLN A 52 11.07 -7.99 21.50
C GLN A 52 10.13 -9.08 22.02
N GLN A 53 8.92 -9.17 21.49
CA GLN A 53 7.91 -10.11 21.97
C GLN A 53 7.98 -11.49 21.32
N TYR A 54 8.36 -11.56 20.04
CA TYR A 54 8.11 -12.76 19.22
C TYR A 54 9.32 -13.26 18.40
N GLY A 55 10.50 -12.66 18.53
CA GLY A 55 11.73 -13.26 17.98
C GLY A 55 11.85 -13.25 16.45
N ALA A 56 11.28 -12.24 15.78
CA ALA A 56 11.47 -11.96 14.35
C ALA A 56 10.98 -13.04 13.36
N THR A 57 9.85 -13.71 13.62
CA THR A 57 9.25 -14.60 12.61
C THR A 57 8.66 -13.82 11.42
N PRO A 58 8.47 -14.43 10.23
CA PRO A 58 7.89 -13.72 9.09
C PRO A 58 6.46 -13.25 9.35
N ILE A 59 6.15 -12.02 8.94
CA ILE A 59 4.77 -11.50 8.84
C ILE A 59 4.12 -12.13 7.62
N VAL A 60 3.02 -12.85 7.83
CA VAL A 60 2.31 -13.62 6.79
C VAL A 60 0.99 -12.99 6.38
N GLN A 61 0.38 -12.21 7.28
CA GLN A 61 -0.83 -11.45 6.99
C GLN A 61 -0.71 -10.04 7.55
N ALA A 62 -1.38 -9.10 6.89
CA ALA A 62 -1.51 -7.73 7.35
C ALA A 62 -2.82 -7.13 6.88
N GLY A 63 -3.27 -6.10 7.58
CA GLY A 63 -4.42 -5.32 7.19
C GLY A 63 -4.46 -4.03 7.97
N ILE A 64 -4.43 -2.91 7.25
CA ILE A 64 -4.54 -1.57 7.81
C ILE A 64 -5.78 -0.89 7.25
N VAL A 65 -6.57 -0.27 8.12
CA VAL A 65 -7.78 0.47 7.78
C VAL A 65 -7.59 1.91 8.23
N THR A 66 -7.85 2.87 7.35
CA THR A 66 -8.07 4.28 7.74
C THR A 66 -9.56 4.55 7.76
N GLU A 67 -10.03 5.41 8.65
CA GLU A 67 -11.44 5.79 8.74
C GLU A 67 -11.95 6.40 7.44
N ASN A 68 -11.10 7.19 6.78
CA ASN A 68 -11.30 7.73 5.44
C ASN A 68 -10.60 6.85 4.39
N ASP A 69 -10.38 7.42 3.21
CA ASP A 69 -9.69 6.73 2.13
C ASP A 69 -8.18 6.62 2.30
N PHE A 70 -7.63 5.63 1.62
CA PHE A 70 -6.28 5.14 1.80
C PHE A 70 -5.53 5.22 0.47
N SER A 71 -4.34 5.82 0.42
CA SER A 71 -3.50 5.75 -0.78
C SER A 71 -2.63 4.49 -0.76
N TYR A 72 -1.66 4.42 0.16
CA TYR A 72 -0.73 3.29 0.27
C TYR A 72 -0.24 3.07 1.71
N CYS A 73 0.07 1.81 2.04
CA CYS A 73 0.65 1.41 3.32
C CYS A 73 1.82 0.44 3.11
N PHE A 74 2.91 0.65 3.85
CA PHE A 74 4.08 -0.21 3.75
C PHE A 74 4.89 -0.27 5.06
N VAL A 75 5.70 -1.32 5.18
CA VAL A 75 6.76 -1.38 6.19
C VAL A 75 8.02 -0.75 5.63
N ARG A 76 8.47 0.35 6.25
CA ARG A 76 9.76 0.96 6.00
C ARG A 76 10.83 0.31 6.85
N SER A 77 11.89 -0.18 6.20
CA SER A 77 13.06 -0.77 6.84
C SER A 77 14.32 -0.22 6.21
N ALA A 78 15.16 0.45 7.00
CA ALA A 78 16.41 1.08 6.54
C ALA A 78 16.26 1.92 5.26
N GLY A 79 15.18 2.73 5.18
CA GLY A 79 14.89 3.60 4.04
C GLY A 79 14.31 2.91 2.81
N LYS A 80 14.00 1.60 2.88
CA LYS A 80 13.39 0.83 1.79
C LYS A 80 12.01 0.31 2.17
N ILE A 81 11.18 0.05 1.16
CA ILE A 81 9.93 -0.70 1.34
C ILE A 81 10.28 -2.17 1.53
N LYS A 82 10.10 -2.68 2.75
CA LYS A 82 10.30 -4.10 3.06
C LYS A 82 9.09 -4.93 2.63
N LEU A 83 7.89 -4.44 2.96
CA LEU A 83 6.59 -5.05 2.64
C LEU A 83 5.63 -3.93 2.22
N ALA A 84 4.87 -4.10 1.15
CA ALA A 84 3.66 -3.32 0.93
C ALA A 84 2.48 -4.08 1.55
N LEU A 85 1.58 -3.39 2.25
CA LEU A 85 0.60 -4.00 3.14
C LEU A 85 -0.81 -3.92 2.55
N PRO A 86 -1.61 -5.00 2.59
CA PRO A 86 -3.04 -4.93 2.30
C PRO A 86 -3.70 -3.87 3.18
N MET A 87 -4.60 -3.10 2.57
CA MET A 87 -5.21 -1.95 3.22
C MET A 87 -6.66 -1.80 2.79
N GLY A 88 -7.38 -0.86 3.39
CA GLY A 88 -8.73 -0.55 2.96
C GLY A 88 -9.30 0.67 3.66
N SER A 89 -10.37 1.19 3.10
CA SER A 89 -11.12 2.29 3.68
C SER A 89 -12.09 1.79 4.76
N GLY A 90 -12.26 2.59 5.80
CA GLY A 90 -13.13 2.39 6.94
C GLY A 90 -14.45 3.14 6.83
N ILE A 91 -14.68 3.86 5.72
CA ILE A 91 -15.88 4.69 5.48
C ILE A 91 -17.17 3.88 5.71
N SER A 92 -17.14 2.58 5.39
CA SER A 92 -18.28 1.66 5.52
C SER A 92 -18.20 0.76 6.76
N GLY A 93 -17.57 1.23 7.85
CA GLY A 93 -17.48 0.52 9.13
C GLY A 93 -16.36 -0.53 9.20
N GLY A 94 -15.38 -0.44 8.31
CA GLY A 94 -14.25 -1.37 8.18
C GLY A 94 -14.06 -1.86 6.75
N SER A 95 -13.10 -2.78 6.57
CA SER A 95 -12.74 -3.31 5.25
C SER A 95 -12.74 -4.84 5.23
N GLN A 96 -13.72 -5.42 4.54
CA GLN A 96 -13.91 -6.86 4.39
C GLN A 96 -12.75 -7.48 3.61
N GLY A 97 -12.13 -8.51 4.20
CA GLY A 97 -11.00 -9.23 3.61
C GLY A 97 -9.66 -8.94 4.28
N LEU A 98 -9.60 -7.97 5.20
CA LEU A 98 -8.45 -7.74 6.07
C LEU A 98 -8.59 -8.50 7.41
N PRO A 99 -7.47 -8.97 7.99
CA PRO A 99 -6.12 -8.98 7.43
C PRO A 99 -5.95 -10.06 6.35
N SER A 100 -5.25 -9.72 5.26
CA SER A 100 -5.04 -10.60 4.11
C SER A 100 -3.60 -11.11 4.01
N ARG A 101 -3.38 -12.17 3.25
CA ARG A 101 -2.07 -12.81 3.08
C ARG A 101 -1.11 -11.95 2.26
N LEU A 102 0.14 -11.92 2.69
CA LEU A 102 1.25 -11.33 1.94
C LEU A 102 1.82 -12.35 0.95
N PRO A 103 2.07 -11.96 -0.32
CA PRO A 103 2.64 -12.87 -1.32
C PRO A 103 4.00 -13.45 -0.94
N TYR A 104 4.86 -12.60 -0.36
CA TYR A 104 6.20 -12.95 0.09
C TYR A 104 6.41 -12.46 1.53
N PRO A 105 6.10 -13.28 2.54
CA PRO A 105 6.29 -12.97 3.95
C PRO A 105 7.74 -12.58 4.27
N LYS A 106 7.93 -11.60 5.16
CA LYS A 106 9.27 -11.19 5.65
C LYS A 106 9.27 -10.97 7.15
N ALA A 107 10.41 -11.27 7.77
CA ALA A 107 10.65 -10.95 9.17
C ALA A 107 10.82 -9.45 9.38
N LEU A 108 10.21 -8.93 10.43
CA LEU A 108 10.48 -7.57 10.89
C LEU A 108 11.83 -7.52 11.63
N ALA A 109 12.51 -6.40 11.48
CA ALA A 109 13.66 -6.02 12.28
C ALA A 109 13.26 -4.92 13.27
N SER A 110 14.03 -4.76 14.35
CA SER A 110 13.83 -3.61 15.25
C SER A 110 14.04 -2.31 14.48
N GLY A 111 13.15 -1.34 14.71
CA GLY A 111 13.12 -0.08 13.94
C GLY A 111 12.31 -0.13 12.64
N ASP A 112 11.74 -1.27 12.24
CA ASP A 112 10.83 -1.32 11.09
C ASP A 112 9.50 -0.60 11.40
N GLN A 113 9.18 0.42 10.61
CA GLN A 113 8.02 1.29 10.80
C GLN A 113 6.89 0.93 9.84
N VAL A 114 5.65 0.95 10.31
CA VAL A 114 4.46 0.86 9.43
C VAL A 114 4.08 2.28 9.04
N ILE A 115 4.27 2.62 7.78
CA ILE A 115 3.94 3.93 7.23
C ILE A 115 2.61 3.83 6.48
N CYS A 116 1.72 4.79 6.70
CA CYS A 116 0.49 4.93 5.95
C CYS A 116 0.33 6.36 5.43
N MET A 117 -0.36 6.45 4.28
CA MET A 117 -0.81 7.69 3.68
C MET A 117 -2.34 7.66 3.61
N ALA A 118 -2.97 8.33 4.57
CA ALA A 118 -4.42 8.56 4.57
C ALA A 118 -4.72 9.69 3.59
N ASN A 119 -5.72 9.51 2.73
CA ASN A 119 -6.03 10.46 1.68
C ASN A 119 -7.01 11.53 2.20
N ALA A 120 -6.80 12.80 1.86
CA ALA A 120 -7.76 13.84 2.22
C ALA A 120 -8.99 13.78 1.30
N THR A 121 -10.16 14.22 1.74
CA THR A 121 -11.36 14.28 0.88
C THR A 121 -11.16 15.16 -0.37
N SER A 122 -10.26 16.14 -0.33
CA SER A 122 -9.95 16.97 -1.49
C SER A 122 -8.82 16.41 -2.37
N ASP A 123 -8.16 15.34 -1.93
CA ASP A 123 -6.98 14.79 -2.57
C ASP A 123 -7.34 13.55 -3.40
N ARG A 124 -6.85 13.56 -4.65
CA ARG A 124 -7.12 12.55 -5.68
C ARG A 124 -5.91 11.64 -5.86
N GLU A 125 -5.16 11.41 -4.79
CA GLU A 125 -4.03 10.50 -4.82
C GLU A 125 -4.47 9.05 -5.01
N ALA A 126 -4.04 8.47 -6.13
CA ALA A 126 -4.16 7.05 -6.40
C ALA A 126 -2.80 6.38 -6.16
N ALA A 127 -2.82 5.08 -5.87
CA ALA A 127 -1.58 4.33 -5.68
C ALA A 127 -1.65 2.87 -6.13
N VAL A 128 -0.48 2.30 -6.38
CA VAL A 128 -0.30 0.89 -6.74
C VAL A 128 0.81 0.31 -5.90
N SER A 129 0.50 -0.76 -5.19
CA SER A 129 1.47 -1.58 -4.47
C SER A 129 1.77 -2.84 -5.27
N VAL A 130 3.04 -3.18 -5.44
CA VAL A 130 3.49 -4.34 -6.21
C VAL A 130 4.42 -5.23 -5.39
N ALA A 131 4.41 -6.52 -5.71
CA ALA A 131 5.38 -7.51 -5.23
C ALA A 131 5.97 -8.28 -6.40
N CYS A 132 7.29 -8.30 -6.48
CA CYS A 132 8.06 -8.90 -7.57
C CYS A 132 8.37 -10.38 -7.30
N THR A 133 8.65 -11.16 -8.34
CA THR A 133 8.98 -12.61 -8.23
C THR A 133 10.19 -12.92 -7.34
N ASN A 134 11.05 -11.94 -7.08
CA ASN A 134 12.20 -12.03 -6.17
C ASN A 134 11.85 -11.68 -4.71
N GLY A 135 10.58 -11.40 -4.40
CA GLY A 135 10.12 -11.01 -3.07
C GLY A 135 10.31 -9.54 -2.70
N GLU A 136 10.76 -8.68 -3.63
CA GLU A 136 10.82 -7.23 -3.41
C GLU A 136 9.41 -6.61 -3.51
N TYR A 137 9.16 -5.55 -2.71
CA TYR A 137 7.89 -4.82 -2.69
C TYR A 137 8.15 -3.35 -2.97
N HIS A 138 7.23 -2.71 -3.68
CA HIS A 138 7.29 -1.29 -4.00
C HIS A 138 5.88 -0.69 -4.00
N CYS A 139 5.80 0.61 -3.71
CA CYS A 139 4.57 1.39 -3.77
C CYS A 139 4.83 2.57 -4.71
N PHE A 140 3.85 2.86 -5.55
CA PHE A 140 3.86 4.00 -6.46
C PHE A 140 2.58 4.79 -6.24
N SER A 141 2.64 6.12 -6.29
CA SER A 141 1.45 6.98 -6.21
C SER A 141 1.50 8.09 -7.26
N VAL A 142 0.36 8.73 -7.48
CA VAL A 142 0.23 9.98 -8.23
C VAL A 142 -1.07 10.68 -7.83
N THR A 143 -1.00 11.99 -7.65
CA THR A 143 -2.19 12.84 -7.49
C THR A 143 -2.68 13.28 -8.85
N ALA A 144 -3.87 12.83 -9.25
CA ALA A 144 -4.49 13.25 -10.50
C ALA A 144 -4.81 14.74 -10.47
N SER A 145 -4.27 15.50 -11.43
CA SER A 145 -4.45 16.96 -11.52
C SER A 145 -5.03 17.43 -12.86
N SER A 146 -5.25 16.51 -13.80
CA SER A 146 -5.83 16.82 -15.11
C SER A 146 -6.47 15.60 -15.76
N SER A 147 -7.40 15.84 -16.67
CA SER A 147 -7.93 14.81 -17.55
C SER A 147 -6.83 14.16 -18.38
N GLY A 148 -6.96 12.85 -18.64
CA GLY A 148 -6.04 12.09 -19.46
C GLY A 148 -5.23 11.09 -18.67
N GLU A 149 -4.02 10.81 -19.14
CA GLU A 149 -3.14 9.79 -18.57
C GLU A 149 -2.35 10.33 -17.39
N GLN A 150 -2.35 9.59 -16.29
CA GLN A 150 -1.60 9.87 -15.07
C GLN A 150 -0.60 8.74 -14.84
N GLU A 151 0.68 9.09 -14.67
CA GLU A 151 1.76 8.13 -14.47
C GLU A 151 2.14 8.02 -13.00
N PHE A 152 2.17 6.79 -12.50
CA PHE A 152 2.56 6.50 -11.13
C PHE A 152 4.08 6.60 -10.96
N VAL A 153 4.51 7.21 -9.86
CA VAL A 153 5.93 7.31 -9.47
C VAL A 153 6.16 6.71 -8.10
N SER A 154 7.37 6.23 -7.84
CA SER A 154 7.73 5.58 -6.59
C SER A 154 7.63 6.56 -5.42
N VAL A 155 6.98 6.12 -4.34
CA VAL A 155 6.76 6.95 -3.14
C VAL A 155 8.06 7.29 -2.41
N LEU A 156 9.16 6.60 -2.71
CA LEU A 156 10.47 6.84 -2.07
C LEU A 156 11.34 7.88 -2.79
N ASP A 157 11.27 7.94 -4.12
CA ASP A 157 12.25 8.66 -4.94
C ASP A 157 11.67 9.34 -6.19
N GLY A 158 10.35 9.27 -6.41
CA GLY A 158 9.66 9.92 -7.52
C GLY A 158 10.01 9.35 -8.90
N GLN A 159 10.66 8.19 -8.98
CA GLN A 159 11.00 7.56 -10.25
C GLN A 159 9.85 6.69 -10.77
N GLY A 160 9.70 6.62 -12.10
CA GLY A 160 8.73 5.73 -12.74
C GLY A 160 9.10 4.24 -12.60
N ILE A 161 8.12 3.36 -12.78
CA ILE A 161 8.29 1.91 -12.60
C ILE A 161 9.43 1.31 -13.44
N GLY A 162 9.63 1.80 -14.66
CA GLY A 162 10.66 1.30 -15.57
C GLY A 162 12.08 1.51 -15.04
N VAL A 163 12.33 2.60 -14.31
CA VAL A 163 13.60 2.89 -13.65
C VAL A 163 13.71 2.12 -12.34
N THR A 164 12.67 2.16 -11.51
CA THR A 164 12.68 1.53 -10.17
C THR A 164 12.80 0.00 -10.24
N LEU A 165 12.17 -0.63 -11.24
CA LEU A 165 12.00 -2.08 -11.33
C LEU A 165 12.56 -2.68 -12.63
N GLN A 166 13.50 -2.01 -13.30
CA GLN A 166 14.10 -2.49 -14.54
C GLN A 166 14.57 -3.96 -14.43
N GLY A 167 14.13 -4.82 -15.36
CA GLY A 167 14.50 -6.23 -15.39
C GLY A 167 13.87 -7.10 -14.30
N ARG A 168 12.96 -6.53 -13.49
CA ARG A 168 12.14 -7.28 -12.54
C ARG A 168 10.85 -7.74 -13.19
N ARG A 169 10.15 -8.66 -12.52
CA ARG A 169 8.81 -9.11 -12.88
C ARG A 169 7.87 -8.91 -11.70
N VAL A 170 6.87 -8.06 -11.87
CA VAL A 170 5.73 -7.95 -10.94
C VAL A 170 4.92 -9.24 -11.02
N ALA A 171 4.72 -9.87 -9.86
CA ALA A 171 3.96 -11.11 -9.73
C ALA A 171 2.61 -10.88 -9.04
N TRP A 172 2.54 -9.85 -8.19
CA TRP A 172 1.34 -9.49 -7.45
C TRP A 172 1.23 -7.98 -7.37
N TRP A 173 0.00 -7.49 -7.33
CA TRP A 173 -0.27 -6.07 -7.20
C TRP A 173 -1.64 -5.80 -6.61
N MET A 174 -1.86 -4.57 -6.16
CA MET A 174 -3.15 -4.03 -5.74
C MET A 174 -3.14 -2.52 -5.98
N ALA A 175 -4.31 -1.94 -6.25
CA ALA A 175 -4.43 -0.52 -6.56
C ALA A 175 -5.50 0.15 -5.69
N SER A 176 -5.16 1.34 -5.19
CA SER A 176 -6.09 2.28 -4.56
C SER A 176 -6.37 3.43 -5.49
N SER A 177 -7.62 3.79 -5.60
CA SER A 177 -8.09 5.00 -6.25
C SER A 177 -8.02 6.22 -5.35
N GLY A 178 -7.86 6.02 -4.03
CA GLY A 178 -8.05 7.09 -3.06
C GLY A 178 -9.44 7.71 -3.18
N ASN A 179 -9.55 9.02 -3.00
CA ASN A 179 -10.81 9.74 -3.18
C ASN A 179 -11.05 10.18 -4.66
N ASN A 180 -10.51 9.45 -5.64
CA ASN A 180 -10.67 9.72 -7.07
C ASN A 180 -11.72 8.82 -7.74
N ASP A 181 -12.53 8.09 -6.96
CA ASP A 181 -13.44 7.02 -7.43
C ASP A 181 -14.40 7.46 -8.54
N ALA A 182 -14.84 8.72 -8.54
CA ALA A 182 -15.86 9.21 -9.46
C ALA A 182 -15.27 9.62 -10.83
N GLU A 183 -13.97 9.89 -10.88
CA GLU A 183 -13.29 10.46 -12.06
C GLU A 183 -12.44 9.43 -12.82
N LEU A 184 -12.48 8.16 -12.43
CA LEU A 184 -11.71 7.10 -13.09
C LEU A 184 -12.34 6.73 -14.43
N THR A 185 -11.56 6.81 -15.50
CA THR A 185 -11.98 6.38 -16.85
C THR A 185 -11.26 5.12 -17.33
N SER A 186 -10.36 4.57 -16.51
CA SER A 186 -9.70 3.29 -16.77
C SER A 186 -9.25 2.60 -15.48
N PRO A 187 -8.98 1.28 -15.52
CA PRO A 187 -8.15 0.64 -14.51
C PRO A 187 -6.69 1.11 -14.63
N VAL A 188 -5.83 0.60 -13.77
CA VAL A 188 -4.38 0.73 -13.93
C VAL A 188 -3.90 -0.19 -15.03
N TYR A 189 -3.03 0.31 -15.90
CA TYR A 189 -2.32 -0.45 -16.91
C TYR A 189 -0.81 -0.39 -16.68
N LEU A 190 -0.17 -1.55 -16.82
CA LEU A 190 1.26 -1.64 -17.07
C LEU A 190 1.48 -1.60 -18.58
N LEU A 191 2.14 -0.56 -19.07
CA LEU A 191 2.47 -0.39 -20.47
C LEU A 191 3.90 -0.88 -20.75
N ASP A 192 4.09 -1.47 -21.93
CA ASP A 192 5.43 -1.75 -22.45
C ASP A 192 6.12 -0.47 -22.97
N GLY A 193 7.34 -0.66 -23.46
CA GLY A 193 8.15 0.41 -24.01
C GLY A 193 7.61 1.11 -25.26
N SER A 194 6.60 0.54 -25.90
CA SER A 194 5.89 1.09 -27.06
C SER A 194 4.52 1.69 -26.68
N GLY A 195 4.14 1.65 -25.40
CA GLY A 195 2.87 2.14 -24.90
C GLY A 195 1.71 1.13 -24.98
N VAL A 196 2.00 -0.15 -25.24
CA VAL A 196 0.96 -1.20 -25.33
C VAL A 196 0.68 -1.77 -23.93
N PRO A 197 -0.59 -1.87 -23.50
CA PRO A 197 -0.93 -2.53 -22.24
C PRO A 197 -0.51 -4.00 -22.20
N MET A 198 0.29 -4.37 -21.22
CA MET A 198 0.76 -5.74 -20.97
C MET A 198 0.00 -6.45 -19.85
N ALA A 199 -0.51 -5.68 -18.88
CA ALA A 199 -1.28 -6.16 -17.75
C ALA A 199 -2.19 -5.05 -17.21
N SER A 200 -3.21 -5.43 -16.43
CA SER A 200 -4.11 -4.46 -15.78
C SER A 200 -4.54 -4.90 -14.38
N VAL A 201 -4.76 -3.92 -13.50
CA VAL A 201 -5.36 -4.10 -12.17
C VAL A 201 -6.47 -3.08 -11.95
N GLY A 202 -7.62 -3.56 -11.50
CA GLY A 202 -8.73 -2.69 -11.09
C GLY A 202 -8.43 -2.01 -9.76
N PHE A 203 -8.91 -0.78 -9.61
CA PHE A 203 -8.92 -0.10 -8.32
C PHE A 203 -9.91 -0.77 -7.37
N THR A 204 -9.57 -0.82 -6.09
CA THR A 204 -10.54 -1.15 -5.05
C THR A 204 -11.25 0.13 -4.65
N GLY A 205 -12.57 0.19 -4.85
CA GLY A 205 -13.35 1.39 -4.57
C GLY A 205 -13.32 1.74 -3.08
N SER A 206 -13.20 3.02 -2.82
CA SER A 206 -12.91 3.64 -1.54
C SER A 206 -14.12 3.58 -0.59
N GLY A 207 -15.35 3.71 -1.11
CA GLY A 207 -16.59 3.56 -0.32
C GLY A 207 -17.12 2.13 -0.16
N SER A 208 -16.52 1.13 -0.82
CA SER A 208 -17.12 -0.20 -1.00
C SER A 208 -17.04 -1.11 0.23
N GLY A 209 -16.29 -0.73 1.27
CA GLY A 209 -15.98 -1.60 2.40
C GLY A 209 -15.17 -2.85 2.02
N SER A 210 -14.58 -2.89 0.82
CA SER A 210 -13.76 -4.00 0.34
C SER A 210 -12.28 -3.74 0.60
N ALA A 211 -11.54 -4.80 0.92
CA ALA A 211 -10.10 -4.73 1.13
C ALA A 211 -9.33 -4.67 -0.19
N MET A 212 -8.33 -3.79 -0.23
CA MET A 212 -7.26 -3.86 -1.22
C MET A 212 -6.33 -5.00 -0.85
N VAL A 213 -6.43 -6.09 -1.59
CA VAL A 213 -5.62 -7.29 -1.39
C VAL A 213 -4.82 -7.60 -2.65
N PHE A 214 -3.66 -8.22 -2.48
CA PHE A 214 -2.83 -8.63 -3.60
C PHE A 214 -3.56 -9.60 -4.53
N GLN A 215 -3.59 -9.25 -5.81
CA GLN A 215 -4.05 -10.12 -6.89
C GLN A 215 -2.89 -10.47 -7.82
N PRO A 216 -2.92 -11.62 -8.49
CA PRO A 216 -1.83 -12.05 -9.35
C PRO A 216 -1.70 -11.14 -10.58
N CYS A 217 -0.46 -10.82 -10.96
CA CYS A 217 -0.10 -10.16 -12.20
C CYS A 217 0.45 -11.20 -13.18
N VAL A 218 -0.31 -11.52 -14.23
CA VAL A 218 0.05 -12.58 -15.17
C VAL A 218 1.27 -12.21 -16.01
N ASN A 219 1.35 -10.96 -16.47
CA ASN A 219 2.41 -10.46 -17.36
C ASN A 219 3.01 -9.13 -16.86
N GLY A 220 3.79 -9.20 -15.79
CA GLY A 220 4.41 -8.04 -15.13
C GLY A 220 5.89 -7.80 -15.44
N SER A 221 6.40 -8.20 -16.61
CA SER A 221 7.81 -7.98 -16.96
C SER A 221 8.10 -6.50 -17.20
N ILE A 222 9.12 -5.96 -16.52
CA ILE A 222 9.42 -4.52 -16.55
C ILE A 222 10.68 -4.25 -17.40
N ALA A 223 10.50 -3.46 -18.46
CA ALA A 223 11.57 -2.86 -19.24
C ALA A 223 11.86 -1.43 -18.73
N LEU A 224 13.00 -0.85 -19.15
CA LEU A 224 13.40 0.50 -18.72
C LEU A 224 12.34 1.56 -19.05
N ASN A 225 11.69 1.42 -20.19
CA ASN A 225 10.64 2.31 -20.69
C ASN A 225 9.22 1.83 -20.39
N SER A 226 9.06 0.82 -19.52
CA SER A 226 7.74 0.45 -19.01
C SER A 226 7.17 1.57 -18.15
N ARG A 227 5.86 1.79 -18.27
CA ARG A 227 5.13 2.83 -17.54
C ARG A 227 3.94 2.22 -16.83
N LEU A 228 3.64 2.73 -15.65
CA LEU A 228 2.45 2.35 -14.89
C LEU A 228 1.51 3.54 -14.88
N VAL A 229 0.33 3.39 -15.47
CA VAL A 229 -0.57 4.53 -15.70
C VAL A 229 -2.02 4.17 -15.43
N PHE A 230 -2.84 5.20 -15.23
CA PHE A 230 -4.30 5.11 -15.37
C PHE A 230 -4.81 6.36 -16.07
N ARG A 231 -6.12 6.40 -16.37
CA ARG A 231 -6.78 7.56 -16.96
C ARG A 231 -7.92 8.07 -16.10
N THR A 232 -8.12 9.37 -16.16
CA THR A 232 -9.15 10.09 -15.41
C THR A 232 -9.73 11.22 -16.26
N ASP A 233 -10.96 11.64 -15.96
CA ASP A 233 -11.60 12.85 -16.53
C ASP A 233 -11.59 14.05 -15.56
N ALA A 234 -10.80 13.93 -14.48
CA ALA A 234 -10.58 14.91 -13.40
C ALA A 234 -10.23 16.34 -13.84
#